data_AF-A0A2V7YDK6-F1
#
_entry.id   AF-A0A2V7YDK6-F1
#
_cell.length_a   1.000
_cell.length_b   1.000
_cell.length_c   1.000
_cell.angle_alpha   90.00
_cell.angle_beta   90.00
_cell.angle_gamma   90.00
#
_symmetry.space_group_name_H-M   'P 1'
#
loop_
_entity.id
_entity.type
_entity.pdbx_description
1 polymer ?
#
loop_
_entity_poly.entity_id
_entity_poly.type
_entity_poly.pdbx_seq_one_letter_code
_entity_poly.pdbx_strand_id
1 'polypeptide(L)'
;MAKLIADWELLHAALQPHLTDLPCLKDKADEIEALIAEAKGMDTKQQDLRGVLQETVRQRQALEKRGKDLHLRTAALLRGSFGFDNQTLLGFGLKPRRPRRKKTPADTQQQEPAAQQ
;
A
#
# COMPACT_ATOMS: atom_id res chain seq x y z
N MET A 1 -1.30 20.56 -12.89
CA MET A 1 -1.76 20.27 -14.26
C MET A 1 -2.98 21.11 -14.64
N ALA A 2 -4.08 21.08 -13.87
CA ALA A 2 -5.29 21.84 -14.19
C ALA A 2 -5.08 23.34 -14.52
N LYS A 3 -4.27 24.05 -13.72
CA LYS A 3 -3.93 25.46 -13.99
C LYS A 3 -3.22 25.66 -15.34
N LEU A 4 -2.24 24.80 -15.66
CA LEU A 4 -1.50 24.89 -16.93
C LEU A 4 -2.41 24.62 -18.14
N ILE A 5 -3.30 23.63 -18.03
CA ILE A 5 -4.29 23.34 -19.08
C ILE A 5 -5.20 24.55 -19.29
N ALA A 6 -5.70 25.16 -18.20
CA ALA A 6 -6.55 26.35 -18.29
C ALA A 6 -5.83 27.55 -18.93
N ASP A 7 -4.55 27.75 -18.59
CA ASP A 7 -3.72 28.81 -19.19
C ASP A 7 -3.53 28.58 -20.71
N TRP A 8 -3.33 27.33 -21.14
CA TRP A 8 -3.21 26.97 -22.57
C TRP A 8 -4.54 27.08 -23.33
N GLU A 9 -5.65 26.69 -22.71
CA GLU A 9 -6.99 26.85 -23.28
C GLU A 9 -7.32 28.32 -23.51
N LEU A 10 -7.00 29.17 -22.53
CA LEU A 10 -7.17 30.61 -22.64
C LEU A 10 -6.32 31.18 -23.78
N LEU A 11 -5.05 30.78 -23.87
CA LEU A 11 -4.15 31.20 -24.95
C LEU A 11 -4.69 30.77 -26.32
N HIS A 12 -5.08 29.49 -26.46
CA HIS A 12 -5.62 28.95 -27.71
C HIS A 12 -6.89 29.70 -28.13
N ALA A 13 -7.84 29.90 -27.19
CA ALA A 13 -9.08 30.61 -27.45
C ALA A 13 -8.84 32.07 -27.85
N ALA A 14 -7.90 32.75 -27.20
CA ALA A 14 -7.53 34.13 -27.54
C ALA A 14 -6.83 34.22 -28.90
N LEU A 15 -6.11 33.18 -29.33
CA LEU A 15 -5.37 33.16 -30.59
C LEU A 15 -6.29 32.95 -31.81
N GLN A 16 -7.36 32.16 -31.68
CA GLN A 16 -8.30 31.81 -32.76
C GLN A 16 -8.76 32.99 -33.65
N PRO A 17 -9.27 34.12 -33.11
CA PRO A 17 -9.73 35.23 -33.95
C PRO A 17 -8.61 35.91 -34.75
N HIS A 18 -7.35 35.77 -34.34
CA HIS A 18 -6.20 36.43 -34.97
C HIS A 18 -5.50 35.57 -36.02
N LEU A 19 -5.87 34.30 -36.20
CA LEU A 19 -5.23 33.38 -37.13
C LEU A 19 -5.41 33.74 -38.62
N THR A 20 -6.42 34.56 -38.93
CA THR A 20 -6.61 35.11 -40.29
C THR A 20 -5.54 36.14 -40.63
N ASP A 21 -5.20 37.01 -39.66
CA ASP A 21 -4.20 38.06 -39.82
C ASP A 21 -2.77 37.55 -39.61
N LEU A 22 -2.62 36.48 -38.81
CA LEU A 22 -1.35 35.85 -38.45
C LEU A 22 -1.33 34.36 -38.87
N PRO A 23 -1.35 34.07 -40.18
CA PRO A 23 -1.44 32.68 -40.67
C PRO A 23 -0.24 31.82 -40.27
N CYS A 24 0.93 32.43 -40.00
CA CYS A 24 2.12 31.73 -39.51
C CYS A 24 1.94 31.12 -38.11
N LEU A 25 0.89 31.49 -37.37
CA LEU A 25 0.60 30.94 -36.05
C LEU A 25 -0.38 29.76 -36.07
N LYS A 26 -0.93 29.37 -37.24
CA LYS A 26 -1.87 28.25 -37.36
C LYS A 26 -1.26 26.94 -36.86
N ASP A 27 -0.07 26.61 -37.35
CA ASP A 27 0.65 25.40 -36.92
C ASP A 27 0.84 25.37 -35.39
N LYS A 28 1.05 26.54 -34.77
CA LYS A 28 1.21 26.66 -33.31
C LYS A 28 -0.12 26.57 -32.56
N ALA A 29 -1.21 27.07 -33.13
CA ALA A 29 -2.54 26.88 -32.57
C ALA A 29 -2.90 25.39 -32.56
N ASP A 30 -2.65 24.69 -33.66
CA ASP A 30 -2.90 23.25 -33.79
C ASP A 30 -2.04 22.43 -32.81
N GLU A 31 -0.76 22.80 -32.64
CA GLU A 31 0.13 22.17 -31.63
C GLU A 31 -0.40 22.38 -30.20
N ILE A 32 -0.88 23.57 -29.86
CA ILE A 32 -1.43 23.86 -28.52
C ILE A 32 -2.74 23.08 -28.30
N GLU A 33 -3.61 23.01 -29.30
CA GLU A 33 -4.85 22.22 -29.23
C GLU A 33 -4.56 20.74 -28.96
N ALA A 34 -3.61 20.16 -29.69
CA ALA A 34 -3.17 18.78 -29.51
C ALA A 34 -2.63 18.55 -28.08
N LEU A 35 -1.78 19.45 -27.58
CA LEU A 35 -1.22 19.37 -26.23
C LEU A 35 -2.31 19.45 -25.14
N ILE A 36 -3.32 20.31 -25.32
CA ILE A 36 -4.45 20.40 -24.39
C ILE A 36 -5.21 19.06 -24.35
N ALA A 37 -5.48 18.47 -25.52
CA ALA A 37 -6.18 17.19 -25.61
C ALA A 37 -5.40 16.05 -24.94
N GLU A 38 -4.10 15.95 -25.22
CA GLU A 38 -3.21 14.96 -24.61
C GLU A 38 -3.13 15.13 -23.09
N ALA A 39 -2.95 16.37 -22.60
CA ALA A 39 -2.83 16.66 -21.18
C ALA A 39 -4.10 16.28 -20.40
N LYS A 40 -5.28 16.57 -20.96
CA LYS A 40 -6.56 16.13 -20.38
C LYS A 40 -6.68 14.61 -20.36
N GLY A 41 -6.33 13.94 -21.46
CA GLY A 41 -6.33 12.49 -21.54
C GLY A 41 -5.42 11.84 -20.50
N MET A 42 -4.24 12.42 -20.24
CA MET A 42 -3.33 11.96 -19.20
C MET A 42 -3.89 12.17 -17.79
N ASP A 43 -4.59 13.28 -17.52
CA ASP A 43 -5.18 13.52 -16.20
C ASP A 43 -6.32 12.53 -15.91
N THR A 44 -7.18 12.24 -16.89
CA THR A 44 -8.20 11.19 -16.80
C THR A 44 -7.56 9.82 -16.55
N LYS A 45 -6.56 9.44 -17.35
CA LYS A 45 -5.84 8.17 -17.19
C LYS A 45 -5.20 8.05 -15.79
N GLN A 46 -4.65 9.13 -15.27
CA GLN A 46 -4.08 9.16 -13.93
C GLN A 46 -5.15 8.93 -12.85
N GLN A 47 -6.34 9.53 -13.00
CA GLN A 47 -7.45 9.32 -12.08
C GLN A 47 -7.93 7.85 -12.11
N ASP A 48 -8.07 7.27 -13.29
CA ASP A 48 -8.45 5.87 -13.45
C ASP A 48 -7.43 4.93 -12.79
N LEU A 49 -6.14 5.15 -13.05
CA LEU A 49 -5.06 4.35 -12.45
C LEU A 49 -5.02 4.47 -10.91
N ARG A 50 -5.35 5.65 -10.36
CA ARG A 50 -5.51 5.80 -8.90
C ARG A 50 -6.67 4.96 -8.37
N GLY A 51 -7.80 4.93 -9.09
CA GLY A 51 -8.93 4.04 -8.75
C GLY A 51 -8.55 2.57 -8.75
N VAL A 52 -7.85 2.12 -9.81
CA VAL A 52 -7.34 0.74 -9.92
C VAL A 52 -6.37 0.41 -8.79
N LEU A 53 -5.46 1.33 -8.45
CA LEU A 53 -4.52 1.16 -7.34
C LEU A 53 -5.25 0.99 -6.01
N GLN A 54 -6.24 1.84 -5.72
CA GLN A 54 -7.02 1.77 -4.49
C GLN A 54 -7.73 0.42 -4.36
N GLU A 55 -8.38 -0.05 -5.42
CA GLU A 55 -9.06 -1.35 -5.40
C GLU A 55 -8.07 -2.50 -5.26
N THR A 56 -6.93 -2.45 -5.95
CA THR A 56 -5.87 -3.47 -5.85
C THR A 56 -5.32 -3.56 -4.44
N VAL A 57 -5.09 -2.42 -3.78
CA VAL A 57 -4.65 -2.36 -2.38
C VAL A 57 -5.71 -2.95 -1.45
N ARG A 58 -7.00 -2.62 -1.66
CA ARG A 58 -8.11 -3.18 -0.89
C ARG A 58 -8.16 -4.71 -1.00
N GLN A 59 -8.07 -5.23 -2.22
CA GLN A 59 -8.07 -6.67 -2.49
C GLN A 59 -6.86 -7.37 -1.84
N ARG A 60 -5.67 -6.79 -1.97
CA ARG A 60 -4.45 -7.30 -1.31
C ARG A 60 -4.63 -7.41 0.20
N GLN A 61 -5.14 -6.36 0.85
CA GLN A 61 -5.37 -6.35 2.29
C GLN A 61 -6.42 -7.39 2.72
N ALA A 62 -7.50 -7.54 1.95
CA ALA A 62 -8.51 -8.57 2.20
C ALA A 62 -7.92 -9.99 2.11
N LEU A 63 -7.09 -10.25 1.09
CA LEU A 63 -6.37 -11.51 0.94
C LEU A 63 -5.40 -11.76 2.09
N GLU A 64 -4.62 -10.77 2.52
CA GLU A 64 -3.72 -10.90 3.67
C GLU A 64 -4.48 -11.25 4.95
N LYS A 65 -5.62 -10.58 5.21
CA LYS A 65 -6.45 -10.87 6.38
C LYS A 65 -6.98 -12.30 6.34
N ARG A 66 -7.54 -12.71 5.20
CA ARG A 66 -8.06 -14.08 5.01
C ARG A 66 -6.95 -15.13 5.13
N GLY A 67 -5.79 -14.87 4.56
CA GLY A 67 -4.62 -15.74 4.64
C GLY A 67 -4.11 -15.92 6.07
N LYS A 68 -4.03 -14.83 6.84
CA LYS A 68 -3.65 -14.88 8.27
C LYS A 68 -4.65 -15.68 9.11
N ASP A 69 -5.94 -15.45 8.93
CA ASP A 69 -7.00 -16.18 9.65
C ASP A 69 -6.97 -17.69 9.30
N LEU A 70 -6.91 -18.03 8.01
CA LEU A 70 -6.81 -19.42 7.58
C LEU A 70 -5.53 -20.08 8.12
N HIS A 71 -4.39 -19.41 8.03
CA HIS A 71 -3.13 -19.91 8.57
C HIS A 71 -3.24 -20.22 10.08
N LEU A 72 -3.80 -19.31 10.88
CA LEU A 72 -3.99 -19.51 12.31
C LEU A 72 -4.90 -20.71 12.61
N ARG A 73 -6.01 -20.85 11.88
CA ARG A 73 -6.94 -21.97 12.04
C ARG A 73 -6.28 -23.30 11.67
N THR A 74 -5.61 -23.36 10.52
CA THR A 74 -4.88 -24.56 10.08
C THR A 74 -3.77 -24.91 11.06
N ALA A 75 -3.03 -23.92 11.57
CA ALA A 75 -2.00 -24.14 12.59
C ALA A 75 -2.57 -24.70 13.90
N ALA A 76 -3.74 -24.22 14.33
CA ALA A 76 -4.42 -24.72 15.51
C ALA A 76 -4.87 -26.18 15.33
N LEU A 77 -5.44 -26.52 14.17
CA LEU A 77 -5.83 -27.89 13.83
C LEU A 77 -4.62 -28.84 13.84
N LEU A 78 -3.52 -28.46 13.18
CA LEU A 78 -2.30 -29.26 13.16
C LEU A 78 -1.74 -29.50 14.58
N ARG A 79 -1.74 -28.48 15.43
CA ARG A 79 -1.32 -28.61 16.84
C ARG A 79 -2.26 -29.52 17.64
N GLY A 80 -3.57 -29.42 17.38
CA GLY A 80 -4.56 -30.30 18.00
C GLY A 80 -4.40 -31.77 17.58
N SER A 81 -4.04 -32.02 16.32
CA SER A 81 -3.86 -33.38 15.79
C SER A 81 -2.53 -34.03 16.19
N PHE A 82 -1.42 -33.29 16.15
CA PHE A 82 -0.08 -33.84 16.41
C PHE A 82 0.39 -33.70 17.87
N GLY A 83 -0.23 -32.82 18.65
CA GLY A 83 0.27 -32.40 19.96
C GLY A 83 1.10 -31.13 19.88
N PHE A 84 1.03 -30.29 20.91
CA PHE A 84 1.58 -28.92 20.89
C PHE A 84 3.11 -28.87 20.93
N ASP A 85 3.78 -29.91 21.44
CA ASP A 85 5.23 -30.04 21.61
C ASP A 85 5.87 -30.96 20.56
N ASN A 86 5.07 -31.53 19.65
CA ASN A 86 5.53 -32.47 18.64
C ASN A 86 6.41 -31.79 17.58
N GLN A 87 7.60 -32.35 17.34
CA GLN A 87 8.57 -31.83 16.39
C GLN A 87 8.11 -31.89 14.93
N THR A 88 7.13 -32.76 14.60
CA THR A 88 6.52 -32.83 13.26
C THR A 88 5.92 -31.49 12.82
N LEU A 89 5.53 -30.62 13.76
CA LEU A 89 5.05 -29.27 13.48
C LEU A 89 6.07 -28.39 12.72
N LEU A 90 7.37 -28.65 12.89
CA LEU A 90 8.43 -27.90 12.21
C LEU A 90 8.37 -28.08 10.68
N GLY A 91 7.95 -29.25 10.19
CA GLY A 91 7.77 -29.51 8.76
C GLY A 91 6.67 -28.64 8.12
N PHE A 92 5.75 -28.12 8.92
CA PHE A 92 4.70 -27.19 8.50
C PHE A 92 5.05 -25.71 8.77
N GLY A 93 6.30 -25.42 9.17
CA GLY A 93 6.72 -24.09 9.59
C GLY A 93 6.15 -23.63 10.93
N LEU A 94 5.57 -24.55 11.72
CA LEU A 94 4.98 -24.26 13.02
C LEU A 94 5.97 -24.59 14.13
N LYS A 95 6.24 -23.62 15.01
CA LYS A 95 7.13 -23.85 16.15
C LYS A 95 6.40 -24.63 17.27
N PRO A 96 6.91 -25.81 17.69
CA PRO A 96 6.36 -26.53 18.84
C PRO A 96 6.48 -25.70 20.13
N ARG A 97 5.50 -25.85 21.02
CA ARG A 97 5.48 -25.20 22.32
C ARG A 97 6.52 -25.86 23.21
N ARG A 98 7.56 -25.10 23.58
CA ARG A 98 8.56 -25.57 24.55
C ARG A 98 7.94 -25.57 25.96
N PRO A 99 8.18 -26.61 26.78
CA PRO A 99 7.77 -26.57 28.18
C PRO A 99 8.41 -25.37 28.88
N ARG A 100 7.61 -24.61 29.61
CA ARG A 100 8.06 -23.46 30.39
C ARG A 100 8.93 -24.02 31.52
N ARG A 101 10.24 -23.74 31.54
CA ARG A 101 11.09 -24.06 32.70
C ARG A 101 10.47 -23.37 33.92
N LYS A 102 10.05 -24.15 34.94
CA LYS A 102 9.68 -23.59 36.25
C LYS A 102 10.95 -22.94 36.80
N LYS A 103 10.89 -21.67 37.19
CA LYS A 103 11.96 -21.05 37.97
C LYS A 103 11.99 -21.78 39.31
N THR A 104 13.10 -22.44 39.62
CA THR A 104 13.35 -23.00 40.95
C THR A 104 13.46 -21.83 41.95
N PRO A 105 12.84 -21.87 43.15
CA PRO A 105 12.83 -20.76 44.12
C PRO A 105 14.19 -20.35 44.72
N ALA A 106 15.31 -20.88 44.23
CA ALA A 106 16.63 -20.64 44.80
C ALA A 106 17.21 -19.25 44.47
N ASP A 107 16.52 -18.43 43.68
CA ASP A 107 17.02 -17.15 43.16
C ASP A 107 16.23 -15.95 43.73
N THR A 108 15.78 -16.03 44.99
CA THR A 108 15.07 -14.93 45.68
C THR A 108 15.63 -14.63 47.08
N GLN A 109 16.65 -15.35 47.55
CA GLN A 109 17.34 -15.02 48.81
C GLN A 109 18.65 -14.29 48.54
N GLN A 110 18.58 -13.06 48.03
CA GLN A 110 19.71 -12.11 48.10
C GLN A 110 19.27 -10.67 47.78
N GLN A 111 18.15 -10.23 48.36
CA GLN A 111 17.86 -8.79 48.49
C GLN A 111 17.24 -8.55 49.87
N GLU A 112 18.07 -8.52 50.90
CA GLU A 112 17.74 -7.90 52.19
C GLU A 112 18.28 -6.45 52.19
N PRO A 113 17.56 -5.48 52.77
CA PRO A 113 17.71 -4.07 52.46
C PRO A 113 18.79 -3.40 53.31
N ALA A 114 19.69 -2.66 52.65
CA ALA A 114 20.59 -1.75 53.35
C ALA A 114 19.80 -0.51 53.80
N ALA A 115 19.38 -0.52 55.06
CA ALA A 115 19.03 0.68 55.81
C ALA A 115 20.23 1.63 55.86
N GLN A 116 20.01 2.92 55.58
CA GLN A 116 20.89 3.98 56.06
C GLN A 116 20.04 5.14 56.60
N GLN A 117 20.36 5.48 57.85
CA GLN A 117 19.89 6.62 58.63
C GLN A 117 20.65 7.89 58.24
#